data_AF-A0AAU6S9J3-F1
#
_entry.id   AF-A0AAU6S9J3-F1
#
_cell.length_a   1.000
_cell.length_b   1.000
_cell.length_c   1.000
_cell.angle_alpha   90.00
_cell.angle_beta   90.00
_cell.angle_gamma   90.00
#
_symmetry.space_group_name_H-M   'P 1'
#
loop_
_entity.id
_entity.type
_entity.pdbx_description
1 polymer ?
#
loop_
_entity_poly.entity_id
_entity_poly.type
_entity_poly.pdbx_seq_one_letter_code
_entity_poly.pdbx_strand_id
1 'polypeptide(L)'
;MAGKLGNITFYADDPPALARFWAAVFGYPEATWDDPLKDELLAAGLTETDLAKRGLAEDPEGVGPRLFFHHADDAKHGRNRLHLDISATPGRHPTREELDAEKDRLVALGAEVVRLVDQTWGPWPETYFQMRDPEGNEFCLQ
;
A
#
# COMPACT_ATOMS: atom_id res chain seq x y z
N MET A 1 -1.59 -21.58 20.40
CA MET A 1 -2.29 -20.68 19.47
C MET A 1 -1.31 -20.26 18.40
N ALA A 2 -1.69 -20.27 17.13
CA ALA A 2 -0.86 -19.75 16.06
C ALA A 2 -1.00 -18.22 15.98
N GLY A 3 0.08 -17.51 15.62
CA GLY A 3 0.04 -16.06 15.41
C GLY A 3 -0.65 -15.69 14.09
N LYS A 4 -1.11 -14.44 13.98
CA LYS A 4 -1.58 -13.80 12.73
C LYS A 4 -0.60 -12.69 12.35
N LEU A 5 -0.36 -12.47 11.05
CA LEU A 5 0.37 -11.30 10.59
C LEU A 5 -0.44 -10.04 10.93
N GLY A 6 0.15 -9.14 11.71
CA GLY A 6 -0.52 -7.91 12.16
C GLY A 6 -0.41 -6.77 11.16
N ASN A 7 0.83 -6.29 10.96
CA ASN A 7 1.12 -5.14 10.11
C ASN A 7 2.20 -5.48 9.07
N ILE A 8 2.11 -4.84 7.92
CA ILE A 8 3.24 -4.61 7.01
C ILE A 8 3.55 -3.12 7.12
N THR A 9 4.77 -2.77 7.53
CA THR A 9 5.15 -1.39 7.81
C THR A 9 6.07 -0.83 6.75
N PHE A 10 5.75 0.36 6.26
CA PHE A 10 6.57 1.17 5.37
C PHE A 10 7.04 2.42 6.09
N TYR A 11 8.29 2.80 5.81
CA TYR A 11 8.71 4.18 6.08
C TYR A 11 8.20 5.08 4.95
N ALA A 12 7.77 6.28 5.32
CA ALA A 12 7.21 7.24 4.37
C ALA A 12 7.58 8.68 4.75
N ASP A 13 7.79 9.54 3.76
CA ASP A 13 8.01 10.97 3.96
C ASP A 13 6.68 11.68 4.29
N ASP A 14 5.56 11.26 3.67
CA ASP A 14 4.19 11.70 3.97
C ASP A 14 3.30 10.48 4.28
N PRO A 15 3.35 9.95 5.52
CA PRO A 15 2.59 8.76 5.89
C PRO A 15 1.07 8.86 5.63
N PRO A 16 0.38 9.99 5.90
CA PRO A 16 -1.03 10.15 5.56
C PRO A 16 -1.30 10.11 4.04
N ALA A 17 -0.47 10.74 3.22
CA ALA A 17 -0.65 10.68 1.77
C ALA A 17 -0.46 9.27 1.22
N LEU A 18 0.57 8.55 1.71
CA LEU A 18 0.81 7.19 1.28
C LEU A 18 -0.28 6.23 1.75
N ALA A 19 -0.79 6.42 2.97
CA ALA A 19 -1.94 5.69 3.48
C ALA A 19 -3.20 5.89 2.62
N ARG A 20 -3.52 7.13 2.22
CA ARG A 20 -4.63 7.42 1.30
C ARG A 20 -4.47 6.71 -0.04
N PHE A 21 -3.26 6.75 -0.62
CA PHE A 21 -2.97 6.04 -1.88
C PHE A 21 -3.26 4.55 -1.74
N TRP A 22 -2.70 3.89 -0.72
CA TRP A 22 -2.89 2.46 -0.51
C TRP A 22 -4.32 2.08 -0.12
N ALA A 23 -5.03 2.92 0.63
CA ALA A 23 -6.46 2.72 0.88
C ALA A 23 -7.25 2.76 -0.45
N ALA A 24 -6.97 3.73 -1.33
CA ALA A 24 -7.60 3.82 -2.64
C ALA A 24 -7.23 2.65 -3.59
N VAL A 25 -6.02 2.10 -3.49
CA VAL A 25 -5.62 0.88 -4.21
C VAL A 25 -6.58 -0.27 -3.88
N PHE A 26 -6.88 -0.48 -2.60
CA PHE A 26 -7.74 -1.60 -2.19
C PHE A 26 -9.23 -1.26 -2.03
N GLY A 27 -9.62 0.00 -2.28
CA GLY A 27 -10.98 0.47 -2.04
C GLY A 27 -11.37 0.51 -0.55
N TYR A 28 -10.38 0.61 0.34
CA TYR A 28 -10.60 0.80 1.76
C TYR A 28 -11.09 2.22 2.07
N PRO A 29 -11.88 2.42 3.14
CA PRO A 29 -12.17 3.76 3.61
C PRO A 29 -10.86 4.47 3.98
N GLU A 30 -10.83 5.79 3.78
CA GLU A 30 -9.72 6.59 4.29
C GLU A 30 -9.68 6.47 5.82
N ALA A 31 -8.57 5.97 6.34
CA ALA A 31 -8.37 5.91 7.78
C ALA A 31 -7.84 7.27 8.24
N THR A 32 -8.68 7.94 9.00
CA THR A 32 -8.34 9.16 9.72
C THR A 32 -8.16 8.82 11.20
N TRP A 33 -7.35 9.60 11.91
CA TRP A 33 -7.29 9.53 13.36
C TRP A 33 -8.55 10.20 13.92
N ASP A 34 -9.70 9.59 13.70
CA ASP A 34 -10.98 10.08 14.19
C ASP A 34 -11.36 9.29 15.45
N ASP A 35 -12.33 9.80 16.21
CA ASP A 35 -12.87 9.17 17.43
C ASP A 35 -11.90 9.19 18.66
N PRO A 36 -12.34 8.76 19.87
CA PRO A 36 -11.72 9.11 21.17
C PRO A 36 -10.22 8.89 21.30
N LEU A 37 -9.65 8.00 20.48
CA LEU A 37 -8.22 7.74 20.45
C LEU A 37 -7.40 9.01 20.12
N LYS A 38 -7.85 9.83 19.16
CA LYS A 38 -7.15 11.08 18.84
C LYS A 38 -7.16 12.02 20.04
N ASP A 39 -8.32 12.20 20.67
CA ASP A 39 -8.45 13.05 21.86
C ASP A 39 -7.58 12.55 23.01
N GLU A 40 -7.53 11.24 23.25
CA GLU A 40 -6.65 10.61 24.25
C GLU A 40 -5.16 10.87 23.95
N LEU A 41 -4.73 10.75 22.69
CA LEU A 41 -3.35 10.99 22.29
C LEU A 41 -2.97 12.47 22.42
N LEU A 42 -3.85 13.39 22.03
CA LEU A 42 -3.64 14.82 22.21
C LEU A 42 -3.60 15.19 23.70
N ALA A 43 -4.49 14.62 24.52
CA ALA A 43 -4.49 14.80 25.97
C ALA A 43 -3.21 14.23 26.64
N ALA A 44 -2.61 13.20 26.05
CA ALA A 44 -1.31 12.65 26.46
C ALA A 44 -0.10 13.49 26.01
N GLY A 45 -0.33 14.61 25.30
CA GLY A 45 0.70 15.58 24.93
C GLY A 45 1.25 15.43 23.51
N LEU A 46 0.68 14.56 22.67
CA LEU A 46 1.01 14.54 21.24
C LEU A 46 0.43 15.77 20.54
N THR A 47 1.10 16.21 19.49
CA THR A 47 0.61 17.26 18.58
C THR A 47 -0.01 16.66 17.33
N GLU A 48 -0.77 17.45 16.57
CA GLU A 48 -1.24 17.06 15.23
C GLU A 48 -0.06 16.64 14.32
N THR A 49 1.09 17.29 14.46
CA THR A 49 2.32 16.92 13.74
C THR A 49 2.82 15.53 14.12
N ASP A 50 2.70 15.14 15.40
CA ASP A 50 3.09 13.79 15.84
C ASP A 50 2.14 12.72 15.31
N LEU A 51 0.84 13.03 15.22
CA LEU A 51 -0.16 12.15 14.61
C LEU A 51 0.09 11.98 13.10
N ALA A 52 0.46 13.07 12.42
CA ALA A 52 0.77 13.07 11.00
C ALA A 52 2.03 12.25 10.63
N LYS A 53 2.86 11.85 11.61
CA LYS A 53 3.97 10.90 11.38
C LYS A 53 3.52 9.45 11.19
N ARG A 54 2.20 9.20 11.19
CA ARG A 54 1.62 7.87 11.06
C ARG A 54 0.42 7.89 10.11
N GLY A 55 0.33 6.85 9.30
CA GLY A 55 -0.80 6.59 8.41
C GLY A 55 -1.19 5.11 8.42
N LEU A 56 -2.43 4.82 8.07
CA LEU A 56 -2.98 3.48 8.10
C LEU A 56 -3.84 3.22 6.85
N ALA A 57 -3.67 2.07 6.22
CA ALA A 57 -4.65 1.50 5.29
C ALA A 57 -5.03 0.12 5.82
N GLU A 58 -6.31 -0.05 6.14
CA GLU A 58 -6.84 -1.25 6.79
C GLU A 58 -8.10 -1.73 6.08
N ASP A 59 -8.16 -3.03 5.85
CA ASP A 59 -9.35 -3.72 5.40
C ASP A 59 -10.46 -3.55 6.47
N PRO A 60 -11.62 -2.94 6.13
CA PRO A 60 -12.68 -2.71 7.10
C PRO A 60 -13.24 -4.00 7.71
N GLU A 61 -13.09 -5.15 7.02
CA GLU A 61 -13.52 -6.46 7.52
C GLU A 61 -12.44 -7.16 8.36
N GLY A 62 -11.24 -6.56 8.48
CA GLY A 62 -10.14 -7.07 9.31
C GLY A 62 -9.57 -8.41 8.84
N VAL A 63 -9.78 -8.79 7.57
CA VAL A 63 -9.35 -10.08 7.03
C VAL A 63 -7.82 -10.07 6.84
N GLY A 64 -7.29 -9.05 6.17
CA GLY A 64 -5.87 -8.88 5.85
C GLY A 64 -5.00 -8.26 6.96
N PRO A 65 -3.66 -8.24 6.78
CA PRO A 65 -2.77 -7.41 7.60
C PRO A 65 -2.98 -5.93 7.27
N ARG A 66 -2.70 -5.06 8.24
CA ARG A 66 -2.75 -3.61 8.03
C ARG A 66 -1.50 -3.12 7.29
N LEU A 67 -1.65 -2.19 6.37
CA LEU A 67 -0.51 -1.42 5.87
C LEU A 67 -0.33 -0.20 6.75
N PHE A 68 0.82 -0.14 7.42
CA PHE A 68 1.13 0.92 8.38
C PHE A 68 2.28 1.77 7.85
N PHE A 69 2.09 3.08 7.84
CA PHE A 69 3.05 4.03 7.31
C PHE A 69 3.61 4.86 8.46
N HIS A 70 4.93 4.99 8.53
CA HIS A 70 5.60 5.72 9.60
C HIS A 70 6.64 6.67 9.04
N HIS A 71 6.71 7.89 9.58
CA HIS A 71 7.75 8.83 9.21
C HIS A 71 9.14 8.28 9.54
N ALA A 72 10.08 8.38 8.61
CA ALA A 72 11.49 8.14 8.84
C ALA A 72 12.29 9.43 8.69
N ASP A 73 13.27 9.63 9.55
CA ASP A 73 14.11 10.84 9.49
C ASP A 73 15.18 10.73 8.39
N ASP A 74 15.52 9.50 7.98
CA ASP A 74 16.50 9.20 6.95
C ASP A 74 15.82 8.78 5.64
N ALA A 75 16.40 9.19 4.51
CA ALA A 75 15.91 8.83 3.19
C ALA A 75 16.03 7.31 2.91
N LYS A 76 15.11 6.78 2.09
CA LYS A 76 15.16 5.40 1.61
C LYS A 76 16.46 5.13 0.84
N HIS A 77 17.16 4.06 1.23
CA HIS A 77 18.35 3.59 0.53
C HIS A 77 18.12 2.27 -0.21
N GLY A 78 18.08 2.35 -1.54
CA GLY A 78 17.94 1.18 -2.41
C GLY A 78 16.52 0.63 -2.49
N ARG A 79 16.41 -0.66 -2.81
CA ARG A 79 15.12 -1.35 -2.99
C ARG A 79 14.53 -1.81 -1.67
N ASN A 80 13.21 -1.90 -1.63
CA ASN A 80 12.52 -2.61 -0.56
C ASN A 80 13.03 -4.06 -0.48
N ARG A 81 13.18 -4.55 0.76
CA ARG A 81 13.56 -5.95 1.04
C ARG A 81 12.36 -6.88 1.07
N LEU A 82 11.17 -6.30 1.15
CA LEU A 82 9.88 -6.94 1.02
C LEU A 82 9.27 -6.51 -0.32
N HIS A 83 8.49 -7.41 -0.92
CA HIS A 83 7.76 -7.16 -2.15
C HIS A 83 6.27 -7.35 -1.90
N LEU A 84 5.43 -6.49 -2.49
CA LEU A 84 3.98 -6.61 -2.45
C LEU A 84 3.45 -6.90 -3.85
N ASP A 85 2.61 -7.92 -3.95
CA ASP A 85 1.88 -8.27 -5.17
C ASP A 85 0.40 -7.94 -4.98
N ILE A 86 -0.12 -7.09 -5.86
CA ILE A 86 -1.51 -6.66 -5.90
C ILE A 86 -2.20 -7.39 -7.03
N SER A 87 -3.34 -8.00 -6.76
CA SER A 87 -4.12 -8.68 -7.81
C SER A 87 -5.16 -7.72 -8.36
N ALA A 88 -5.14 -7.48 -9.68
CA ALA A 88 -6.11 -6.63 -10.36
C ALA A 88 -7.54 -7.17 -10.23
N THR A 89 -7.68 -8.49 -10.16
CA THR A 89 -8.95 -9.17 -9.89
C THR A 89 -8.83 -10.10 -8.68
N PRO A 90 -9.58 -9.85 -7.59
CA PRO A 90 -9.55 -10.74 -6.43
C PRO A 90 -9.98 -12.17 -6.79
N GLY A 91 -9.16 -13.15 -6.42
CA GLY A 91 -9.50 -14.59 -6.50
C GLY A 91 -9.35 -15.24 -7.87
N ARG A 92 -8.90 -14.53 -8.91
CA ARG A 92 -8.57 -15.09 -10.22
C ARG A 92 -7.51 -14.28 -10.96
N HIS A 93 -6.97 -14.84 -12.04
CA HIS A 93 -6.13 -14.07 -12.94
C HIS A 93 -6.96 -13.06 -13.75
N PRO A 94 -6.46 -11.82 -13.95
CA PRO A 94 -7.11 -10.84 -14.80
C PRO A 94 -6.90 -11.19 -16.27
N THR A 95 -7.81 -10.71 -17.11
CA THR A 95 -7.53 -10.58 -18.54
C THR A 95 -6.52 -9.45 -18.77
N ARG A 96 -5.91 -9.40 -19.96
CA ARG A 96 -4.97 -8.31 -20.30
C ARG A 96 -5.63 -6.92 -20.22
N GLU A 97 -6.88 -6.82 -20.65
CA GLU A 97 -7.65 -5.57 -20.59
C GLU A 97 -7.93 -5.13 -19.15
N GLU A 98 -8.32 -6.07 -18.27
CA GLU A 98 -8.52 -5.78 -16.84
C GLU A 98 -7.23 -5.35 -16.15
N LEU A 99 -6.11 -6.01 -16.49
CA LEU A 99 -4.79 -5.65 -15.95
C LEU A 99 -4.35 -4.26 -16.41
N ASP A 100 -4.52 -3.94 -17.70
CA ASP A 100 -4.19 -2.63 -18.26
C ASP A 100 -5.08 -1.52 -17.67
N ALA A 101 -6.38 -1.78 -17.49
CA ALA A 101 -7.33 -0.85 -16.90
C ALA A 101 -7.02 -0.56 -15.42
N GLU A 102 -6.68 -1.59 -14.65
CA GLU A 102 -6.30 -1.41 -13.25
C GLU A 102 -4.96 -0.66 -13.13
N LYS A 103 -3.98 -0.98 -13.98
CA LYS A 103 -2.74 -0.21 -14.09
C LYS A 103 -3.03 1.27 -14.36
N ASP A 104 -3.93 1.59 -15.29
CA ASP A 104 -4.31 2.99 -15.58
C ASP A 104 -4.99 3.67 -14.39
N ARG A 105 -5.84 2.95 -13.64
CA ARG A 105 -6.43 3.45 -12.39
C ARG A 105 -5.37 3.75 -11.34
N LEU A 106 -4.41 2.85 -11.13
CA LEU A 106 -3.34 3.05 -10.15
C LEU A 106 -2.42 4.21 -10.54
N VAL A 107 -2.13 4.38 -11.84
CA VAL A 107 -1.40 5.55 -12.34
C VAL A 107 -2.16 6.85 -12.05
N ALA A 108 -3.48 6.87 -12.25
CA ALA A 108 -4.30 8.03 -11.92
C ALA A 108 -4.32 8.35 -10.40
N LEU A 109 -4.07 7.36 -9.54
CA LEU A 109 -3.89 7.55 -8.10
C LEU A 109 -2.49 8.05 -7.71
N GLY A 110 -1.53 8.08 -8.63
CA GLY A 110 -0.16 8.55 -8.41
C GLY A 110 0.92 7.47 -8.47
N ALA A 111 0.59 6.25 -8.87
CA ALA A 111 1.60 5.22 -9.10
C ALA A 111 2.42 5.48 -10.38
N GLU A 112 3.67 5.02 -10.40
CA GLU A 112 4.55 5.01 -11.57
C GLU A 112 4.63 3.59 -12.14
N VAL A 113 4.50 3.43 -13.46
CA VAL A 113 4.79 2.15 -14.14
C VAL A 113 6.28 2.05 -14.41
N VAL A 114 6.95 1.04 -13.84
CA VAL A 114 8.37 0.77 -14.10
C VAL A 114 8.53 -0.02 -15.39
N ARG A 115 7.80 -1.14 -15.52
CA ARG A 115 7.77 -1.96 -16.73
C ARG A 115 6.65 -2.99 -16.69
N LEU A 116 6.22 -3.44 -17.87
CA LEU A 116 5.48 -4.69 -18.02
C LEU A 116 6.47 -5.86 -18.02
N VAL A 117 6.17 -6.90 -17.25
CA VAL A 117 6.74 -8.22 -17.42
C VAL A 117 5.71 -9.07 -18.14
N ASP A 118 6.11 -9.67 -19.25
CA ASP A 118 5.27 -10.56 -20.05
C ASP A 118 6.15 -11.70 -20.53
N GLN A 119 6.22 -12.76 -19.73
CA GLN A 119 7.10 -13.90 -19.94
C GLN A 119 6.45 -15.20 -19.47
N THR A 120 7.19 -16.29 -19.57
CA THR A 120 6.77 -17.60 -19.07
C THR A 120 7.86 -18.22 -18.21
N TRP A 121 7.49 -18.74 -17.04
CA TRP A 121 8.33 -19.63 -16.26
C TRP A 121 7.93 -21.08 -16.50
N GLY A 122 8.47 -21.67 -17.57
CA GLY A 122 8.05 -22.99 -18.05
C GLY A 122 6.59 -22.93 -18.54
N PRO A 123 5.67 -23.76 -18.00
CA PRO A 123 4.26 -23.73 -18.40
C PRO A 123 3.47 -22.57 -17.76
N TRP A 124 4.07 -21.80 -16.85
CA TRP A 124 3.40 -20.75 -16.09
C TRP A 124 3.57 -19.39 -16.77
N PRO A 125 2.48 -18.73 -17.22
CA PRO A 125 2.57 -17.36 -17.70
C PRO A 125 2.82 -16.40 -16.53
N GLU A 126 3.69 -15.42 -16.76
CA GLU A 126 3.99 -14.32 -15.84
C GLU A 126 3.73 -13.00 -16.58
N THR A 127 2.53 -12.46 -16.40
CA THR A 127 2.12 -11.17 -16.96
C THR A 127 1.72 -10.24 -15.82
N TYR A 128 2.54 -9.24 -15.52
CA TYR A 128 2.31 -8.29 -14.43
C TYR A 128 3.06 -6.97 -14.67
N PHE A 129 2.56 -5.87 -14.12
CA PHE A 129 3.27 -4.60 -14.12
C PHE A 129 4.12 -4.48 -12.86
N GLN A 130 5.40 -4.14 -13.03
CA GLN A 130 6.21 -3.61 -11.94
C GLN A 130 5.89 -2.13 -11.80
N MET A 131 5.52 -1.70 -10.61
CA MET A 131 5.06 -0.35 -10.32
C MET A 131 5.74 0.20 -9.07
N ARG A 132 5.62 1.51 -8.89
CA ARG A 132 6.02 2.22 -7.68
C ARG A 132 4.87 3.06 -7.17
N ASP A 133 4.74 3.13 -5.86
CA ASP A 133 3.82 4.08 -5.22
C ASP A 133 4.38 5.51 -5.29
N PRO A 134 3.63 6.54 -4.84
CA PRO A 134 4.06 7.94 -4.92
C PRO A 134 5.42 8.25 -4.27
N GLU A 135 5.91 7.40 -3.36
CA GLU A 135 7.20 7.57 -2.69
C GLU A 135 8.27 6.59 -3.20
N GLY A 136 7.99 5.86 -4.28
CA GLY A 136 8.97 4.98 -4.92
C GLY A 136 9.09 3.60 -4.29
N ASN A 137 8.15 3.17 -3.44
CA ASN A 137 8.11 1.80 -2.95
C ASN A 137 7.64 0.86 -4.05
N GLU A 138 8.40 -0.22 -4.25
CA GLU A 138 8.15 -1.15 -5.34
C GLU A 138 7.05 -2.17 -5.02
N PHE A 139 6.10 -2.34 -5.95
CA PHE A 139 5.06 -3.39 -5.90
C PHE A 139 4.79 -3.92 -7.32
N CYS A 140 4.13 -5.08 -7.42
CA CYS A 140 3.63 -5.60 -8.68
C CYS A 140 2.10 -5.58 -8.74
N LEU A 141 1.56 -5.38 -9.94
CA LEU A 141 0.16 -5.55 -10.25
C LEU A 141 0.02 -6.74 -11.20
N GLN A 142 -0.67 -7.79 -10.77
CA GLN A 142 -0.83 -9.08 -11.47
C GLN A 142 -2.28 -9.49 -11.69
#